data_AF-A0A8S9FSX5-F1
#
_entry.id   AF-A0A8S9FSX5-F1
#
_cell.length_a   1.000
_cell.length_b   1.000
_cell.length_c   1.000
_cell.angle_alpha   90.00
_cell.angle_beta   90.00
_cell.angle_gamma   90.00
#
_symmetry.space_group_name_H-M   'P 1'
#
loop_
_entity.id
_entity.type
_entity.pdbx_description
1 polymer ?
#
loop_
_entity_poly.entity_id
_entity_poly.type
_entity_poly.pdbx_seq_one_letter_code
_entity_poly.pdbx_strand_id
1 'polypeptide(L)'
;MNEELSGWKLVVGDVFRAPSNPSLLCVMVGDGVQILGMAVVTILFAALGFMSPASRGTLITGMLFFYMILGIAAGYVAVRLWRTIGCGEHRGWMSVAWKAACFFPGIAFLILTTLNFLLWGSHSTGAIPFSLFVILILLWFCISVPLTLIGGYFGARAPHIEFPVRTNQIPREIPAQKYPSWLLVLGAGTLPFGTLFIELFFIMSSIWMGRVYYVFGFLFVVMILLVVVCAEVSLVLTYMHLCVEDYKWWWKSFFASGSVAIYIFIYSINYLVFDLKNLSGPVSATLYLGYSLFMVLAIMLATGTVGFLSSFWFVHYLFSSVKLD
;
A
#
# COMPACT_ATOMS: atom_id res chain seq x y z
N MET A 1 35.55 0.97 30.01
CA MET A 1 35.59 1.02 28.54
C MET A 1 34.17 0.77 28.07
N ASN A 2 33.33 1.80 28.19
CA ASN A 2 31.94 1.72 27.78
C ASN A 2 31.96 1.91 26.26
N GLU A 3 31.82 0.82 25.51
CA GLU A 3 31.34 0.97 24.14
C GLU A 3 30.06 1.81 24.22
N GLU A 4 30.04 2.97 23.58
CA GLU A 4 28.80 3.70 23.35
C GLU A 4 27.86 2.73 22.63
N LEU A 5 26.98 2.06 23.38
CA LEU A 5 25.99 1.15 22.81
C LEU A 5 25.22 1.96 21.76
N SER A 6 25.38 1.61 20.49
CA SER A 6 24.61 2.23 19.41
C SER A 6 23.14 2.27 19.81
N GLY A 7 22.47 3.41 19.68
CA GLY A 7 21.15 3.65 20.29
C GLY A 7 20.09 2.60 19.95
N TRP A 8 20.23 1.91 18.82
CA TRP A 8 19.35 0.80 18.44
C TRP A 8 19.48 -0.42 19.37
N LYS A 9 20.66 -0.69 19.94
CA LYS A 9 20.86 -1.75 20.95
C LYS A 9 20.17 -1.43 22.28
N LEU A 10 19.91 -0.16 22.56
CA LEU A 10 19.26 0.28 23.80
C LEU A 10 17.73 0.07 23.77
N VAL A 11 17.14 -0.15 22.59
CA VAL A 11 15.70 -0.35 22.40
C VAL A 11 15.29 -1.82 22.20
N VAL A 12 16.22 -2.76 22.43
CA VAL A 12 16.01 -4.22 22.36
C VAL A 12 14.71 -4.67 23.06
N GLY A 13 14.43 -4.13 24.25
CA GLY A 13 13.24 -4.47 25.03
C GLY A 13 11.92 -3.82 24.58
N ASP A 14 11.91 -2.89 23.62
CA ASP A 14 10.70 -2.16 23.22
C ASP A 14 10.40 -2.19 21.71
N VAL A 15 11.34 -2.66 20.89
CA VAL A 15 11.25 -2.60 19.42
C VAL A 15 10.07 -3.38 18.83
N PHE A 16 9.66 -4.49 19.45
CA PHE A 16 8.55 -5.33 18.99
C PHE A 16 7.21 -5.00 19.68
N ARG A 17 7.14 -3.89 20.44
CA ARG A 17 5.89 -3.47 21.07
C ARG A 17 4.82 -3.20 20.01
N ALA A 18 3.61 -3.67 20.27
CA ALA A 18 2.48 -3.51 19.37
C ALA A 18 2.27 -2.02 18.99
N PRO A 19 2.07 -1.70 17.71
CA PRO A 19 1.82 -0.33 17.28
C PRO A 19 0.45 0.19 17.73
N SER A 20 0.25 1.50 17.64
CA SER A 20 -1.10 2.08 17.71
C SER A 20 -1.97 1.52 16.59
N ASN A 21 -3.24 1.18 16.85
CA ASN A 21 -4.16 0.63 15.85
C ASN A 21 -3.59 -0.57 15.04
N PRO A 22 -3.15 -1.67 15.69
CA PRO A 22 -2.47 -2.78 15.02
C PRO A 22 -3.37 -3.48 13.99
N SER A 23 -4.68 -3.52 14.23
CA SER A 23 -5.65 -4.09 13.27
C SER A 23 -5.68 -3.32 11.95
N LEU A 24 -5.54 -1.99 11.98
CA LEU A 24 -5.54 -1.17 10.76
C LEU A 24 -4.27 -1.40 9.96
N LEU A 25 -3.12 -1.45 10.63
CA LEU A 25 -1.84 -1.75 9.96
C LEU A 25 -1.89 -3.11 9.25
N CYS A 26 -2.41 -4.14 9.92
CA CYS A 26 -2.57 -5.48 9.32
C CYS A 26 -3.43 -5.45 8.06
N VAL A 27 -4.54 -4.72 8.11
CA VAL A 27 -5.47 -4.56 6.99
C VAL A 27 -4.81 -3.81 5.83
N MET A 28 -4.16 -2.68 6.10
CA MET A 28 -3.48 -1.89 5.07
C MET A 28 -2.33 -2.65 4.40
N VAL A 29 -1.58 -3.43 5.18
CA VAL A 29 -0.49 -4.30 4.67
C VAL A 29 -1.06 -5.43 3.81
N GLY A 30 -2.15 -6.08 4.25
CA GLY A 30 -2.84 -7.11 3.46
C GLY A 30 -3.32 -6.57 2.11
N ASP A 31 -4.07 -5.47 2.12
CA ASP A 31 -4.58 -4.84 0.90
C ASP A 31 -3.44 -4.38 -0.02
N GLY A 32 -2.36 -3.85 0.53
CA GLY A 32 -1.20 -3.46 -0.26
C GLY A 32 -0.47 -4.64 -0.91
N VAL A 33 -0.41 -5.82 -0.27
CA VAL A 33 0.11 -7.04 -0.91
C VAL A 33 -0.77 -7.44 -2.09
N GLN A 34 -2.09 -7.41 -1.94
CA GLN A 34 -3.02 -7.75 -3.01
C GLN A 34 -2.95 -6.75 -4.18
N ILE A 35 -2.88 -5.44 -3.90
CA ILE A 35 -2.75 -4.39 -4.92
C ILE A 35 -1.41 -4.50 -5.64
N LEU A 36 -0.31 -4.67 -4.90
CA LEU A 36 1.02 -4.83 -5.48
C LEU A 36 1.09 -6.09 -6.35
N GLY A 37 0.61 -7.23 -5.85
CA GLY A 37 0.56 -8.48 -6.61
C GLY A 37 -0.27 -8.35 -7.88
N MET A 38 -1.44 -7.70 -7.80
CA MET A 38 -2.28 -7.42 -8.96
C MET A 38 -1.54 -6.58 -9.99
N ALA A 39 -0.86 -5.51 -9.57
CA ALA A 39 -0.08 -4.64 -10.44
C ALA A 39 1.06 -5.42 -11.13
N VAL A 40 1.83 -6.19 -10.37
CA VAL A 40 2.95 -7.00 -10.89
C VAL A 40 2.46 -8.01 -11.93
N VAL A 41 1.43 -8.79 -11.62
CA VAL A 41 0.89 -9.81 -12.54
C VAL A 41 0.29 -9.16 -13.78
N THR A 42 -0.46 -8.07 -13.64
CA THR A 42 -1.07 -7.36 -14.77
C THR A 42 0.00 -6.80 -15.71
N ILE A 43 1.00 -6.10 -15.17
CA ILE A 43 2.07 -5.50 -15.97
C ILE A 43 2.91 -6.59 -16.64
N LEU A 44 3.19 -7.70 -15.95
CA LEU A 44 3.92 -8.83 -16.53
C LEU A 44 3.18 -9.44 -17.73
N PHE A 45 1.88 -9.71 -17.59
CA PHE A 45 1.07 -10.26 -18.69
C PHE A 45 0.93 -9.27 -19.86
N ALA A 46 0.85 -7.96 -19.58
CA ALA A 46 0.87 -6.93 -20.60
C ALA A 46 2.23 -6.86 -21.31
N ALA A 47 3.34 -6.98 -20.57
CA ALA A 47 4.70 -6.98 -21.12
C ALA A 47 4.99 -8.21 -21.99
N LEU A 48 4.42 -9.38 -21.66
CA LEU A 48 4.51 -10.59 -22.47
C LEU A 48 3.60 -10.57 -23.71
N GLY A 49 2.75 -9.56 -23.87
CA GLY A 49 1.85 -9.41 -25.01
C GLY A 49 0.52 -10.17 -24.89
N PHE A 50 0.20 -10.75 -23.74
CA PHE A 50 -1.10 -11.41 -23.51
C PHE A 50 -2.27 -10.43 -23.39
N MET A 51 -2.00 -9.17 -23.02
CA MET A 51 -2.99 -8.10 -22.95
C MET A 51 -2.57 -6.94 -23.85
N SER A 52 -3.36 -6.66 -24.89
CA SER A 52 -3.04 -5.60 -25.83
C SER A 52 -3.22 -4.21 -25.19
N PRO A 53 -2.23 -3.31 -25.31
CA PRO A 53 -2.33 -1.92 -24.89
C PRO A 53 -3.50 -1.15 -25.51
N ALA A 54 -3.94 -1.56 -26.71
CA ALA A 54 -5.03 -0.92 -27.42
C ALA A 54 -6.41 -1.28 -26.83
N SER A 55 -6.53 -2.44 -26.17
CA SER A 55 -7.77 -2.91 -25.54
C SER A 55 -7.79 -2.55 -24.05
N ARG A 56 -8.05 -1.28 -23.73
CA ARG A 56 -8.12 -0.78 -22.34
C ARG A 56 -9.09 -1.58 -21.46
N GLY A 57 -10.21 -2.05 -22.04
CA GLY A 57 -11.18 -2.88 -21.35
C GLY A 57 -10.58 -4.19 -20.82
N THR A 58 -9.78 -4.88 -21.65
CA THR A 58 -9.11 -6.14 -21.27
C THR A 58 -8.15 -5.95 -20.10
N LEU A 59 -7.42 -4.83 -20.06
CA LEU A 59 -6.53 -4.50 -18.94
C LEU A 59 -7.32 -4.32 -17.64
N ILE A 60 -8.41 -3.56 -17.66
CA ILE A 60 -9.24 -3.32 -16.47
C ILE A 60 -9.89 -4.63 -16.00
N THR A 61 -10.45 -5.43 -16.91
CA THR A 61 -11.05 -6.73 -16.56
C THR A 61 -10.01 -7.70 -16.00
N GLY A 62 -8.80 -7.72 -16.58
CA GLY A 62 -7.68 -8.51 -16.08
C GLY A 62 -7.24 -8.09 -14.68
N MET A 63 -7.13 -6.78 -14.43
CA MET A 63 -6.84 -6.23 -13.09
C MET A 63 -7.89 -6.67 -12.06
N LEU A 64 -9.18 -6.55 -12.38
CA LEU A 64 -10.26 -7.00 -11.49
C LEU A 64 -10.16 -8.50 -11.20
N PHE A 65 -9.89 -9.31 -12.22
CA PHE A 65 -9.71 -10.75 -12.07
C PHE A 65 -8.54 -11.11 -11.14
N PHE A 66 -7.36 -10.55 -11.38
CA PHE A 66 -6.18 -10.78 -10.54
C PHE A 66 -6.39 -10.24 -9.13
N TYR A 67 -7.03 -9.08 -8.98
CA TYR A 67 -7.38 -8.52 -7.67
C TYR A 67 -8.22 -9.50 -6.86
N MET A 68 -9.28 -10.09 -7.43
CA MET A 68 -10.13 -11.06 -6.72
C MET A 68 -9.35 -12.29 -6.26
N ILE A 69 -8.53 -12.89 -7.13
CA ILE A 69 -7.76 -14.10 -6.80
C ILE A 69 -6.73 -13.82 -5.71
N LEU A 70 -6.04 -12.69 -5.80
CA LEU A 70 -5.03 -12.27 -4.83
C LEU A 70 -5.63 -11.83 -3.48
N GLY A 71 -6.96 -11.81 -3.34
CA GLY A 71 -7.63 -11.66 -2.04
C GLY A 71 -7.18 -12.71 -1.03
N ILE A 72 -6.87 -13.94 -1.48
CA ILE A 72 -6.29 -15.00 -0.63
C ILE A 72 -4.97 -14.53 0.00
N ALA A 73 -4.12 -13.85 -0.76
CA ALA A 73 -2.83 -13.34 -0.25
C ALA A 73 -3.04 -12.19 0.75
N ALA A 74 -3.97 -11.25 0.48
CA ALA A 74 -4.33 -10.19 1.43
C ALA A 74 -4.77 -10.76 2.77
N GLY A 75 -5.74 -11.69 2.76
CA GLY A 75 -6.26 -12.32 3.97
C GLY A 75 -5.17 -13.06 4.74
N TYR A 76 -4.33 -13.82 4.04
CA TYR A 76 -3.23 -14.57 4.64
C TYR A 76 -2.24 -13.65 5.34
N VAL A 77 -1.76 -12.60 4.66
CA VAL A 77 -0.77 -11.66 5.21
C VAL A 77 -1.36 -10.86 6.36
N ALA A 78 -2.57 -10.31 6.21
CA ALA A 78 -3.21 -9.51 7.26
C ALA A 78 -3.41 -10.32 8.54
N VAL A 79 -3.94 -11.54 8.44
CA VAL A 79 -4.18 -12.39 9.62
C VAL A 79 -2.87 -12.92 10.20
N ARG A 80 -1.90 -13.31 9.38
CA ARG A 80 -0.60 -13.77 9.88
C ARG A 80 0.13 -12.66 10.62
N LEU A 81 0.10 -11.43 10.11
CA LEU A 81 0.68 -10.27 10.80
C LEU A 81 -0.07 -9.96 12.10
N TRP A 82 -1.41 -10.04 12.10
CA TRP A 82 -2.21 -9.88 13.32
C TRP A 82 -1.78 -10.87 14.41
N ARG A 83 -1.61 -12.15 14.05
CA ARG A 83 -1.14 -13.18 14.99
C ARG A 83 0.28 -12.93 15.46
N THR A 84 1.16 -12.45 14.58
CA THR A 84 2.54 -12.09 14.95
C THR A 84 2.55 -10.94 15.97
N ILE A 85 1.78 -9.88 15.75
CA ILE A 85 1.68 -8.74 16.69
C ILE A 85 1.03 -9.16 18.02
N GLY A 86 0.04 -10.05 17.99
CA GLY A 86 -0.64 -10.60 19.15
C GLY A 86 0.09 -11.77 19.83
N CYS A 87 1.38 -11.99 19.56
CA CYS A 87 2.18 -13.09 20.12
C CYS A 87 1.50 -14.48 20.04
N GLY A 88 0.89 -14.76 18.89
CA GLY A 88 0.25 -16.04 18.59
C GLY A 88 -1.25 -16.12 18.92
N GLU A 89 -1.85 -15.07 19.50
CA GLU A 89 -3.27 -15.05 19.85
C GLU A 89 -4.16 -15.31 18.62
N HIS A 90 -5.03 -16.31 18.71
CA HIS A 90 -5.95 -16.68 17.64
C HIS A 90 -7.22 -15.80 17.61
N ARG A 91 -7.51 -15.05 18.67
CA ARG A 91 -8.75 -14.29 18.78
C ARG A 91 -8.75 -13.12 17.77
N GLY A 92 -9.90 -12.87 17.15
CA GLY A 92 -10.10 -11.70 16.27
C GLY A 92 -9.61 -11.86 14.82
N TRP A 93 -9.06 -13.02 14.42
CA TRP A 93 -8.59 -13.25 13.04
C TRP A 93 -9.67 -12.99 11.99
N MET A 94 -10.90 -13.45 12.25
CA MET A 94 -12.04 -13.27 11.35
C MET A 94 -12.40 -11.79 11.18
N SER A 95 -12.28 -10.99 12.24
CA SER A 95 -12.54 -9.54 12.17
C SER A 95 -11.51 -8.83 11.31
N VAL A 96 -10.22 -9.21 11.43
CA VAL A 96 -9.14 -8.64 10.60
C VAL A 96 -9.32 -9.04 9.14
N ALA A 97 -9.61 -10.31 8.86
CA ALA A 97 -9.84 -10.79 7.49
C ALA A 97 -11.06 -10.10 6.84
N TRP A 98 -12.15 -9.90 7.59
CA TRP A 98 -13.32 -9.16 7.10
C TRP A 98 -13.00 -7.69 6.83
N LYS A 99 -12.25 -7.03 7.72
CA LYS A 99 -11.81 -5.66 7.51
C LYS A 99 -10.90 -5.54 6.28
N ALA A 100 -9.96 -6.47 6.07
CA ALA A 100 -9.12 -6.51 4.86
C ALA A 100 -9.99 -6.64 3.60
N ALA A 101 -10.95 -7.57 3.60
CA ALA A 101 -11.84 -7.77 2.46
C ALA A 101 -12.71 -6.54 2.11
N CYS A 102 -12.94 -5.64 3.08
CA CYS A 102 -13.84 -4.50 2.92
C CYS A 102 -13.14 -3.13 2.88
N PHE A 103 -11.88 -3.01 3.30
CA PHE A 103 -11.22 -1.72 3.48
C PHE A 103 -10.96 -1.02 2.15
N PHE A 104 -10.06 -1.54 1.31
CA PHE A 104 -9.80 -0.93 0.00
C PHE A 104 -11.02 -1.00 -0.94
N PRO A 105 -11.74 -2.13 -1.10
CA PRO A 105 -12.95 -2.16 -1.92
C PRO A 105 -14.03 -1.19 -1.45
N GLY A 106 -14.23 -1.04 -0.14
CA GLY A 106 -15.21 -0.09 0.41
C GLY A 106 -14.86 1.35 0.07
N ILE A 107 -13.59 1.73 0.18
CA ILE A 107 -13.10 3.05 -0.25
C ILE A 107 -13.31 3.24 -1.77
N ALA A 108 -12.96 2.22 -2.57
CA ALA A 108 -13.13 2.24 -4.02
C ALA A 108 -14.59 2.44 -4.41
N PHE A 109 -15.51 1.71 -3.79
CA PHE A 109 -16.95 1.82 -4.03
C PHE A 109 -17.50 3.17 -3.58
N LEU A 110 -17.03 3.73 -2.47
CA LEU A 110 -17.45 5.05 -2.01
C LEU A 110 -17.06 6.13 -3.03
N ILE A 111 -15.81 6.12 -3.51
CA ILE A 111 -15.33 7.05 -4.54
C ILE A 111 -16.14 6.84 -5.82
N LEU A 112 -16.24 5.60 -6.31
CA LEU A 112 -16.95 5.26 -7.54
C LEU A 112 -18.42 5.73 -7.49
N THR A 113 -19.11 5.47 -6.39
CA THR A 113 -20.51 5.85 -6.20
C THR A 113 -20.68 7.36 -6.17
N THR A 114 -19.80 8.07 -5.44
CA THR A 114 -19.82 9.54 -5.36
C THR A 114 -19.61 10.16 -6.74
N LEU A 115 -18.61 9.68 -7.48
CA LEU A 115 -18.33 10.15 -8.85
C LEU A 115 -19.46 9.80 -9.82
N ASN A 116 -20.06 8.62 -9.68
CA ASN A 116 -21.15 8.20 -10.56
C ASN A 116 -22.44 8.99 -10.32
N PHE A 117 -22.73 9.39 -9.08
CA PHE A 117 -23.85 10.30 -8.81
C PHE A 117 -23.69 11.65 -9.52
N LEU A 118 -22.47 12.18 -9.62
CA LEU A 118 -22.19 13.40 -10.40
C LEU A 118 -22.40 13.18 -11.90
N LEU A 119 -22.03 12.01 -12.42
CA LEU A 119 -22.25 11.64 -13.82
C LEU A 119 -23.74 11.50 -14.15
N TRP A 120 -24.53 10.88 -13.28
CA TRP A 120 -25.99 10.83 -13.43
C TRP A 120 -26.62 12.22 -13.37
N GLY A 121 -26.22 13.06 -12.41
CA GLY A 121 -26.73 14.43 -12.27
C GLY A 121 -26.39 15.35 -13.45
N SER A 122 -25.33 15.03 -14.21
CA SER A 122 -24.95 15.75 -15.43
C SER A 122 -25.50 15.12 -16.71
N HIS A 123 -26.34 14.09 -16.62
CA HIS A 123 -26.85 13.31 -17.75
C HIS A 123 -25.73 12.82 -18.70
N SER A 124 -24.56 12.53 -18.13
CA SER A 124 -23.39 12.10 -18.91
C SER A 124 -23.56 10.67 -19.41
N THR A 125 -23.22 10.42 -20.67
CA THR A 125 -23.15 9.07 -21.25
C THR A 125 -22.04 8.23 -20.63
N GLY A 126 -21.11 8.84 -19.90
CA GLY A 126 -20.08 8.14 -19.13
C GLY A 126 -20.56 7.57 -17.80
N ALA A 127 -21.84 7.78 -17.42
CA ALA A 127 -22.39 7.23 -16.20
C ALA A 127 -22.48 5.70 -16.27
N ILE A 128 -21.99 5.05 -15.23
CA ILE A 128 -22.03 3.60 -15.09
C ILE A 128 -23.50 3.16 -14.86
N PRO A 129 -24.02 2.20 -15.63
CA PRO A 129 -25.39 1.74 -15.45
C PRO A 129 -25.54 0.98 -14.13
N PHE A 130 -26.74 1.05 -13.54
CA PHE A 130 -27.05 0.39 -12.28
C PHE A 130 -26.77 -1.12 -12.30
N SER A 131 -26.99 -1.79 -13.43
CA SER A 131 -26.67 -3.20 -13.62
C SER A 131 -25.20 -3.52 -13.35
N LEU A 132 -24.28 -2.63 -13.75
CA LEU A 132 -22.85 -2.82 -13.54
C LEU A 132 -22.46 -2.65 -12.06
N PHE A 133 -23.13 -1.75 -11.32
CA PHE A 133 -22.97 -1.67 -9.86
C PHE A 133 -23.35 -2.98 -9.17
N VAL A 134 -24.49 -3.57 -9.55
CA VAL A 134 -24.93 -4.85 -8.99
C VAL A 134 -23.91 -5.95 -9.29
N ILE A 135 -23.39 -6.02 -10.52
CA ILE A 135 -22.34 -6.99 -10.89
C ILE A 135 -21.09 -6.80 -10.04
N LEU A 136 -20.59 -5.57 -9.88
CA LEU A 136 -19.40 -5.31 -9.06
C LEU A 136 -19.62 -5.67 -7.58
N ILE A 137 -20.81 -5.40 -7.03
CA ILE A 137 -21.16 -5.78 -5.64
C ILE A 137 -21.18 -7.31 -5.50
N LEU A 138 -21.77 -8.03 -6.46
CA LEU A 138 -21.78 -9.50 -6.45
C LEU A 138 -20.36 -10.06 -6.55
N LEU A 139 -19.51 -9.52 -7.42
CA LEU A 139 -18.10 -9.92 -7.49
C LEU A 139 -17.37 -9.64 -6.17
N TRP A 140 -17.65 -8.52 -5.51
CA TRP A 140 -17.05 -8.18 -4.23
C TRP A 140 -17.48 -9.14 -3.12
N PHE A 141 -18.77 -9.32 -2.88
CA PHE A 141 -19.27 -10.11 -1.75
C PHE A 141 -19.31 -11.62 -2.00
N CYS A 142 -19.55 -12.07 -3.23
CA CYS A 142 -19.66 -13.50 -3.54
C CYS A 142 -18.33 -14.14 -3.93
N ILE A 143 -17.32 -13.35 -4.34
CA ILE A 143 -16.02 -13.89 -4.75
C ILE A 143 -14.90 -13.31 -3.88
N SER A 144 -14.66 -12.00 -3.93
CA SER A 144 -13.51 -11.39 -3.27
C SER A 144 -13.52 -11.61 -1.75
N VAL A 145 -14.65 -11.35 -1.07
CA VAL A 145 -14.78 -11.53 0.38
C VAL A 145 -14.51 -12.99 0.81
N PRO A 146 -15.18 -14.02 0.25
CA PRO A 146 -14.87 -15.42 0.56
C PRO A 146 -13.40 -15.79 0.34
N LEU A 147 -12.80 -15.37 -0.77
CA LEU A 147 -11.39 -15.65 -1.07
C LEU A 147 -10.45 -15.05 -0.02
N THR A 148 -10.69 -13.81 0.39
CA THR A 148 -9.92 -13.15 1.46
C THR A 148 -10.11 -13.83 2.82
N LEU A 149 -11.33 -14.29 3.14
CA LEU A 149 -11.58 -15.06 4.36
C LEU A 149 -10.87 -16.43 4.35
N ILE A 150 -10.85 -17.13 3.21
CA ILE A 150 -10.10 -18.38 3.03
C ILE A 150 -8.59 -18.12 3.24
N GLY A 151 -8.06 -17.04 2.66
CA GLY A 151 -6.70 -16.59 2.90
C GLY A 151 -6.42 -16.35 4.39
N GLY A 152 -7.34 -15.63 5.05
CA GLY A 152 -7.27 -15.36 6.49
C GLY A 152 -7.31 -16.64 7.34
N TYR A 153 -8.10 -17.63 6.95
CA TYR A 153 -8.14 -18.93 7.61
C TYR A 153 -6.80 -19.68 7.51
N PHE A 154 -6.16 -19.66 6.33
CA PHE A 154 -4.81 -20.21 6.20
C PHE A 154 -3.77 -19.41 6.99
N GLY A 155 -3.88 -18.07 7.04
CA GLY A 155 -3.03 -17.22 7.87
C GLY A 155 -3.23 -17.49 9.37
N ALA A 156 -4.45 -17.81 9.79
CA ALA A 156 -4.77 -18.17 11.17
C ALA A 156 -4.19 -19.52 11.59
N ARG A 157 -3.96 -20.45 10.65
CA ARG A 157 -3.35 -21.76 10.90
C ARG A 157 -1.83 -21.77 10.74
N ALA A 158 -1.28 -20.85 9.95
CA ALA A 158 0.16 -20.74 9.77
C ALA A 158 0.88 -20.44 11.09
N PRO A 159 2.11 -20.91 11.31
CA PRO A 159 2.90 -20.51 12.47
C PRO A 159 3.10 -18.98 12.45
N HIS A 160 2.88 -18.36 13.60
CA HIS A 160 3.18 -16.94 13.78
C HIS A 160 4.70 -16.73 13.82
N ILE A 161 5.15 -15.53 13.51
CA ILE A 161 6.58 -15.20 13.56
C ILE A 161 6.91 -14.86 15.02
N GLU A 162 7.80 -15.63 15.63
CA GLU A 162 8.27 -15.37 16.98
C GLU A 162 9.26 -14.19 16.98
N PHE A 163 9.09 -13.26 17.92
CA PHE A 163 10.04 -12.16 18.08
C PHE A 163 11.33 -12.67 18.73
N PRO A 164 12.52 -12.25 18.24
CA PRO A 164 13.80 -12.71 18.77
C PRO A 164 14.03 -12.25 20.21
N VAL A 165 13.32 -11.21 20.65
CA VAL A 165 13.48 -10.57 21.95
C VAL A 165 12.12 -10.36 22.59
N ARG A 166 12.04 -10.57 23.90
CA ARG A 166 10.84 -10.29 24.70
C ARG A 166 10.70 -8.79 24.97
N THR A 167 9.48 -8.30 24.86
CA THR A 167 9.15 -6.91 25.18
C THR A 167 9.07 -6.69 26.69
N ASN A 168 9.64 -5.59 27.17
CA ASN A 168 9.52 -5.14 28.56
C ASN A 168 8.08 -4.74 28.88
N GLN A 169 7.68 -4.89 30.15
CA GLN A 169 6.34 -4.48 30.59
C GLN A 169 6.18 -2.95 30.54
N ILE A 170 7.18 -2.24 31.05
CA ILE A 170 7.19 -0.78 31.12
C ILE A 170 7.82 -0.22 29.84
N PRO A 171 7.12 0.65 29.09
CA PRO A 171 7.69 1.28 27.92
C PRO A 171 8.80 2.26 28.32
N ARG A 172 9.95 2.18 27.66
CA ARG A 172 11.00 3.19 27.77
C ARG A 172 10.53 4.54 27.24
N GLU A 173 10.98 5.61 27.89
CA GLU A 173 10.80 6.98 27.39
C GLU A 173 11.68 7.24 26.17
N ILE A 174 11.10 7.85 25.13
CA ILE A 174 11.82 8.21 23.90
C ILE A 174 12.50 9.56 24.13
N PRO A 175 13.82 9.68 23.90
CA PRO A 175 14.52 10.95 24.08
C PRO A 175 13.99 12.03 23.13
N ALA A 176 14.09 13.29 23.56
CA ALA A 176 13.65 14.44 22.78
C ALA A 176 14.47 14.55 21.48
N GLN A 177 13.76 14.51 20.35
CA GLN A 177 14.37 14.55 19.02
C GLN A 177 14.58 15.99 18.57
N LYS A 178 15.75 16.29 17.98
CA LYS A 178 16.07 17.62 17.44
C LYS A 178 15.21 17.99 16.22
N TYR A 179 14.84 17.00 15.41
CA TYR A 179 14.02 17.18 14.22
C TYR A 179 12.71 16.39 14.33
N PRO A 180 11.59 16.92 13.79
CA PRO A 180 10.32 16.20 13.78
C PRO A 180 10.44 14.95 12.91
N SER A 181 10.29 13.77 13.51
CA SER A 181 10.44 12.46 12.85
C SER A 181 9.53 12.30 11.62
N TRP A 182 8.31 12.84 11.68
CA TRP A 182 7.36 12.77 10.57
C TRP A 182 7.76 13.62 9.35
N LEU A 183 8.53 14.69 9.52
CA LEU A 183 9.03 15.48 8.38
C LEU A 183 9.99 14.64 7.52
N LEU A 184 10.83 13.83 8.15
CA LEU A 184 11.73 12.90 7.45
C LEU A 184 10.94 11.81 6.71
N VAL A 185 9.89 11.27 7.34
CA VAL A 185 8.98 10.27 6.73
C VAL A 185 8.28 10.83 5.49
N LEU A 186 7.82 12.09 5.56
CA LEU A 186 7.23 12.76 4.40
C LEU A 186 8.28 12.98 3.30
N GLY A 187 9.46 13.50 3.65
CA GLY A 187 10.54 13.76 2.71
C GLY A 187 11.05 12.50 1.99
N ALA A 188 10.99 11.33 2.63
CA ALA A 188 11.41 10.06 2.06
C ALA A 188 10.67 9.68 0.77
N GLY A 189 9.40 10.08 0.64
CA GLY A 189 8.59 9.78 -0.55
C GLY A 189 9.08 10.45 -1.83
N THR A 190 9.97 11.44 -1.73
CA THR A 190 10.58 12.09 -2.90
C THR A 190 11.42 11.14 -3.74
N LEU A 191 12.11 10.18 -3.12
CA LEU A 191 12.96 9.23 -3.82
C LEU A 191 12.15 8.23 -4.67
N PRO A 192 11.14 7.51 -4.12
CA PRO A 192 10.22 6.72 -4.92
C PRO A 192 9.48 7.55 -5.98
N PHE A 193 9.13 8.81 -5.68
CA PHE A 193 8.48 9.68 -6.66
C PHE A 193 9.40 9.95 -7.86
N GLY A 194 10.67 10.25 -7.62
CA GLY A 194 11.67 10.43 -8.68
C GLY A 194 11.79 9.22 -9.61
N THR A 195 11.70 8.00 -9.07
CA THR A 195 11.71 6.78 -9.89
C THR A 195 10.49 6.63 -10.79
N LEU A 196 9.34 7.15 -10.38
CA LEU A 196 8.08 7.05 -11.13
C LEU A 196 7.79 8.25 -12.03
N PHE A 197 8.47 9.37 -11.84
CA PHE A 197 8.07 10.65 -12.42
C PHE A 197 7.83 10.60 -13.95
N ILE A 198 8.76 10.00 -14.69
CA ILE A 198 8.67 9.88 -16.15
C ILE A 198 7.50 8.96 -16.54
N GLU A 199 7.37 7.82 -15.88
CA GLU A 199 6.31 6.85 -16.18
C GLU A 199 4.92 7.37 -15.82
N LEU A 200 4.82 8.12 -14.72
CA LEU A 200 3.59 8.74 -14.29
C LEU A 200 3.05 9.69 -15.36
N PHE A 201 3.92 10.46 -16.02
CA PHE A 201 3.51 11.32 -17.14
C PHE A 201 2.89 10.51 -18.29
N PHE A 202 3.51 9.40 -18.68
CA PHE A 202 3.01 8.55 -19.76
C PHE A 202 1.71 7.82 -19.39
N ILE A 203 1.60 7.34 -18.14
CA ILE A 203 0.39 6.70 -17.61
C ILE A 203 -0.76 7.71 -17.57
N MET A 204 -0.53 8.91 -17.03
CA MET A 204 -1.55 9.97 -16.98
C MET A 204 -1.97 10.40 -18.38
N SER A 205 -1.01 10.53 -19.30
CA SER A 205 -1.32 10.84 -20.71
C SER A 205 -2.14 9.73 -21.38
N SER A 206 -1.89 8.47 -21.02
CA SER A 206 -2.67 7.35 -21.53
C SER A 206 -4.11 7.38 -21.02
N ILE A 207 -4.29 7.49 -19.70
CA ILE A 207 -5.60 7.47 -19.04
C ILE A 207 -6.45 8.65 -19.52
N TRP A 208 -5.90 9.87 -19.49
CA TRP A 208 -6.68 11.10 -19.64
C TRP A 208 -6.71 11.68 -21.05
N MET A 209 -5.64 11.53 -21.84
CA MET A 209 -5.58 12.04 -23.22
C MET A 209 -5.83 10.97 -24.29
N GLY A 210 -6.16 9.74 -23.90
CA GLY A 210 -6.47 8.69 -24.88
C GLY A 210 -5.26 8.14 -25.64
N ARG A 211 -4.03 8.55 -25.29
CA ARG A 211 -2.80 8.03 -25.94
C ARG A 211 -2.59 6.56 -25.58
N VAL A 212 -2.09 5.75 -26.51
CA VAL A 212 -1.81 4.33 -26.22
C VAL A 212 -0.43 4.22 -25.57
N TYR A 213 -0.35 3.53 -24.43
CA TYR A 213 0.90 3.27 -23.73
C TYR A 213 1.50 1.94 -24.21
N TYR A 214 2.59 1.98 -24.98
CA TYR A 214 3.17 0.76 -25.59
C TYR A 214 4.30 0.12 -24.80
N VAL A 215 4.87 0.81 -23.80
CA VAL A 215 6.17 0.45 -23.22
C VAL A 215 6.04 -0.38 -21.93
N PHE A 216 5.16 -1.39 -21.93
CA PHE A 216 4.89 -2.21 -20.73
C PHE A 216 6.11 -2.97 -20.19
N GLY A 217 7.05 -3.36 -21.06
CA GLY A 217 8.32 -3.95 -20.62
C GLY A 217 9.17 -2.98 -19.79
N PHE A 218 9.22 -1.71 -20.18
CA PHE A 218 9.91 -0.68 -19.40
C PHE A 218 9.15 -0.38 -18.09
N LEU A 219 7.81 -0.31 -18.13
CA LEU A 219 6.99 -0.17 -16.93
C LEU A 219 7.27 -1.27 -15.90
N PHE A 220 7.47 -2.51 -16.35
CA PHE A 220 7.82 -3.63 -15.47
C PHE A 220 9.17 -3.42 -14.79
N VAL A 221 10.19 -2.96 -15.53
CA VAL A 221 11.50 -2.64 -14.96
C VAL A 221 11.41 -1.50 -13.94
N VAL A 222 10.65 -0.44 -14.25
CA VAL A 222 10.40 0.67 -13.32
C VAL A 222 9.64 0.20 -12.08
N MET A 223 8.70 -0.74 -12.21
CA MET A 223 8.01 -1.34 -11.07
C MET A 223 8.98 -2.10 -10.14
N ILE A 224 9.92 -2.86 -10.69
CA ILE A 224 10.97 -3.53 -9.89
C ILE A 224 11.84 -2.49 -9.18
N LEU A 225 12.28 -1.46 -9.89
CA LEU A 225 13.08 -0.38 -9.33
C LEU A 225 12.32 0.35 -8.20
N LEU A 226 11.03 0.61 -8.38
CA LEU A 226 10.17 1.21 -7.36
C LEU A 226 10.14 0.35 -6.10
N VAL A 227 9.95 -0.97 -6.22
CA VAL A 227 9.93 -1.88 -5.07
C VAL A 227 11.26 -1.83 -4.32
N VAL A 228 12.39 -1.84 -5.03
CA VAL A 228 13.72 -1.73 -4.42
C VAL A 228 13.88 -0.40 -3.70
N VAL A 229 13.58 0.73 -4.35
CA VAL A 229 13.73 2.06 -3.74
C VAL A 229 12.78 2.25 -2.55
N CYS A 230 11.54 1.75 -2.63
CA CYS A 230 10.62 1.74 -1.48
C CYS A 230 11.14 0.87 -0.33
N ALA A 231 11.82 -0.24 -0.60
CA ALA A 231 12.41 -1.06 0.45
C ALA A 231 13.57 -0.30 1.12
N GLU A 232 14.53 0.19 0.33
CA GLU A 232 15.73 0.90 0.81
C GLU A 232 15.40 2.14 1.64
N VAL A 233 14.51 3.00 1.15
CA VAL A 233 14.13 4.24 1.85
C VAL A 233 13.52 3.95 3.22
N SER A 234 12.63 2.95 3.29
CA SER A 234 12.01 2.55 4.55
C SER A 234 13.03 1.92 5.52
N LEU A 235 13.95 1.09 5.00
CA LEU A 235 15.02 0.45 5.79
C LEU A 235 15.93 1.50 6.44
N VAL A 236 16.45 2.43 5.63
CA VAL A 236 17.34 3.49 6.10
C VAL A 236 16.65 4.36 7.15
N LEU A 237 15.40 4.79 6.91
CA LEU A 237 14.67 5.58 7.91
C LEU A 237 14.36 4.79 9.19
N THR A 238 14.02 3.50 9.07
CA THR A 238 13.78 2.64 10.22
C THR A 238 15.05 2.52 11.06
N TYR A 239 16.20 2.26 10.43
CA TYR A 239 17.48 2.21 11.11
C TYR A 239 17.84 3.54 11.80
N MET A 240 17.67 4.67 11.10
CA MET A 240 17.91 5.99 11.67
C MET A 240 17.03 6.26 12.90
N HIS A 241 15.74 5.87 12.86
CA HIS A 241 14.84 6.00 14.01
C HIS A 241 15.28 5.13 15.19
N LEU A 242 15.73 3.90 14.94
CA LEU A 242 16.24 3.04 16.01
C LEU A 242 17.54 3.59 16.62
N CYS A 243 18.43 4.18 15.82
CA CYS A 243 19.67 4.81 16.29
C CYS A 243 19.42 6.00 17.23
N VAL A 244 18.32 6.72 17.06
CA VAL A 244 17.90 7.80 17.97
C VAL A 244 16.97 7.33 19.09
N GLU A 245 16.95 6.02 19.35
CA GLU A 245 16.16 5.34 20.40
C GLU A 245 14.62 5.47 20.23
N ASP A 246 14.15 5.76 19.02
CA ASP A 246 12.73 5.82 18.71
C ASP A 246 12.25 4.46 18.18
N TYR A 247 11.72 3.64 19.08
CA TYR A 247 11.20 2.31 18.76
C TYR A 247 9.83 2.31 18.07
N LYS A 248 9.19 3.48 17.84
CA LYS A 248 7.86 3.56 17.19
C LYS A 248 7.99 3.56 15.66
N TRP A 249 8.60 2.52 15.11
CA TRP A 249 8.94 2.43 13.68
C TRP A 249 7.80 1.92 12.80
N TRP A 250 6.88 1.10 13.32
CA TRP A 250 5.82 0.40 12.54
C TRP A 250 5.05 1.28 11.52
N TRP A 251 4.49 2.40 11.96
CA TRP A 251 3.76 3.30 11.06
C TRP A 251 4.70 4.17 10.23
N LYS A 252 5.86 4.52 10.79
CA LYS A 252 6.83 5.36 10.09
C LYS A 252 7.45 4.63 8.90
N SER A 253 7.73 3.33 9.03
CA SER A 253 8.18 2.50 7.91
C SER A 253 7.12 2.37 6.82
N PHE A 254 5.85 2.16 7.21
CA PHE A 254 4.75 2.15 6.25
C PHE A 254 4.63 3.49 5.50
N PHE A 255 4.60 4.61 6.23
CA PHE A 255 4.45 5.94 5.61
C PHE A 255 5.73 6.47 4.96
N ALA A 256 6.91 5.93 5.25
CA ALA A 256 8.17 6.35 4.63
C ALA A 256 8.12 6.15 3.11
N SER A 257 7.65 4.99 2.68
CA SER A 257 7.47 4.68 1.26
C SER A 257 6.06 4.99 0.77
N GLY A 258 5.07 4.95 1.67
CA GLY A 258 3.68 5.35 1.38
C GLY A 258 3.52 6.84 1.06
N SER A 259 4.40 7.72 1.58
CA SER A 259 4.33 9.17 1.37
C SER A 259 4.52 9.59 -0.09
N VAL A 260 5.05 8.72 -0.95
CA VAL A 260 5.09 8.90 -2.42
C VAL A 260 3.72 9.29 -2.99
N ALA A 261 2.65 8.77 -2.39
CA ALA A 261 1.27 9.06 -2.75
C ALA A 261 0.94 10.56 -2.73
N ILE A 262 1.47 11.30 -1.75
CA ILE A 262 1.27 12.75 -1.63
C ILE A 262 1.90 13.47 -2.82
N TYR A 263 3.12 13.09 -3.20
CA TYR A 263 3.82 13.67 -4.34
C TYR A 263 3.11 13.40 -5.66
N ILE A 264 2.60 12.17 -5.84
CA ILE A 264 1.79 11.80 -7.01
C ILE A 264 0.48 12.60 -7.06
N PHE A 265 -0.17 12.84 -5.91
CA PHE A 265 -1.39 13.64 -5.86
C PHE A 265 -1.12 15.11 -6.22
N ILE A 266 -0.05 15.70 -5.67
CA ILE A 266 0.37 17.06 -6.03
C ILE A 266 0.71 17.14 -7.53
N TYR A 267 1.42 16.14 -8.06
CA TYR A 267 1.70 16.04 -9.49
C TYR A 267 0.41 15.95 -10.32
N SER A 268 -0.60 15.18 -9.87
CA SER A 268 -1.88 15.08 -10.57
C SER A 268 -2.62 16.43 -10.60
N ILE A 269 -2.54 17.23 -9.55
CA ILE A 269 -3.10 18.59 -9.53
C ILE A 269 -2.34 19.49 -10.51
N ASN A 270 -1.01 19.42 -10.53
CA ASN A 270 -0.19 20.16 -11.46
C ASN A 270 -0.55 19.81 -12.92
N TYR A 271 -0.65 18.51 -13.22
CA TYR A 271 -1.03 17.99 -14.54
C TYR A 271 -2.43 18.45 -14.97
N LEU A 272 -3.39 18.52 -14.04
CA LEU A 272 -4.71 19.08 -14.31
C LEU A 272 -4.66 20.54 -14.77
N VAL A 273 -3.85 21.35 -14.08
CA VAL A 273 -3.78 22.81 -14.31
C VAL A 273 -2.99 23.14 -15.58
N PHE A 274 -1.88 22.45 -15.83
CA PHE A 274 -0.93 22.84 -16.88
C PHE A 274 -1.07 22.03 -18.18
N ASP A 275 -1.41 20.73 -18.11
CA ASP A 275 -1.47 19.85 -19.29
C ASP A 275 -2.91 19.61 -19.77
N LEU A 276 -3.89 19.50 -18.87
CA LEU A 276 -5.30 19.23 -19.18
C LEU A 276 -6.15 20.49 -19.40
N LYS A 277 -5.63 21.49 -20.12
CA LYS A 277 -6.32 22.77 -20.37
C LYS A 277 -7.69 22.64 -21.04
N ASN A 278 -7.89 21.57 -21.81
CA ASN A 278 -9.13 21.30 -22.54
C ASN A 278 -10.21 20.61 -21.68
N LEU A 279 -9.87 20.14 -20.48
CA LEU A 279 -10.83 19.52 -19.57
C LEU A 279 -11.66 20.62 -18.91
N SER A 280 -12.68 21.09 -19.63
CA SER A 280 -13.57 22.16 -19.17
C SER A 280 -14.69 21.62 -18.28
N GLY A 281 -15.00 22.40 -17.25
CA GLY A 281 -16.14 22.17 -16.37
C GLY A 281 -15.80 21.56 -15.01
N PRO A 282 -16.50 21.97 -13.95
CA PRO A 282 -16.24 21.51 -12.58
C PRO A 282 -16.45 20.01 -12.43
N VAL A 283 -17.44 19.42 -13.12
CA VAL A 283 -17.74 17.97 -13.06
C VAL A 283 -16.56 17.13 -13.56
N SER A 284 -15.99 17.49 -14.72
CA SER A 284 -14.84 16.78 -15.30
C SER A 284 -13.59 16.88 -14.41
N ALA A 285 -13.35 18.06 -13.83
CA ALA A 285 -12.25 18.26 -12.88
C ALA A 285 -12.45 17.45 -11.59
N THR A 286 -13.67 17.38 -11.04
CA THR A 286 -13.98 16.55 -9.87
C THR A 286 -13.81 15.06 -10.17
N LEU A 287 -14.23 14.59 -11.35
CA LEU A 287 -14.01 13.20 -11.77
C LEU A 287 -12.51 12.88 -11.85
N TYR A 288 -11.74 13.76 -12.48
CA TYR A 288 -10.29 13.62 -12.56
C TYR A 288 -9.65 13.50 -11.17
N LEU A 289 -9.98 14.42 -10.26
CA LEU A 289 -9.43 14.43 -8.90
C LEU A 289 -9.88 13.21 -8.09
N GLY A 290 -11.13 12.76 -8.23
CA GLY A 290 -11.64 11.59 -7.54
C GLY A 290 -10.98 10.28 -7.99
N TYR A 291 -10.81 10.08 -9.30
CA TYR A 291 -10.07 8.91 -9.81
C TYR A 291 -8.57 9.00 -9.51
N SER A 292 -7.99 10.21 -9.50
CA SER A 292 -6.60 10.42 -9.08
C SER A 292 -6.41 10.10 -7.59
N LEU A 293 -7.38 10.48 -6.73
CA LEU A 293 -7.39 10.11 -5.32
C LEU A 293 -7.46 8.58 -5.15
N PHE A 294 -8.32 7.90 -5.90
CA PHE A 294 -8.39 6.44 -5.90
C PHE A 294 -7.05 5.80 -6.26
N MET A 295 -6.41 6.27 -7.34
CA MET A 295 -5.10 5.78 -7.78
C MET A 295 -4.03 5.99 -6.69
N VAL A 296 -3.97 7.19 -6.11
CA VAL A 296 -2.98 7.55 -5.10
C VAL A 296 -3.14 6.72 -3.83
N LEU A 297 -4.37 6.42 -3.40
CA LEU A 297 -4.64 5.55 -2.25
C LEU A 297 -4.16 4.12 -2.52
N ALA A 298 -4.38 3.59 -3.73
CA ALA A 298 -3.87 2.27 -4.10
C ALA A 298 -2.34 2.22 -4.08
N ILE A 299 -1.69 3.27 -4.61
CA ILE A 299 -0.22 3.37 -4.60
C ILE A 299 0.31 3.48 -3.17
N MET A 300 -0.31 4.28 -2.31
CA MET A 300 0.07 4.41 -0.89
C MET A 300 0.07 3.04 -0.19
N LEU A 301 -0.98 2.24 -0.40
CA LEU A 301 -1.08 0.91 0.19
C LEU A 301 0.01 -0.03 -0.35
N ALA A 302 0.23 -0.03 -1.67
CA ALA A 302 1.24 -0.87 -2.29
C ALA A 302 2.67 -0.51 -1.83
N THR A 303 3.08 0.76 -1.96
CA THR A 303 4.44 1.19 -1.60
C THR A 303 4.67 1.19 -0.10
N GLY A 304 3.66 1.55 0.70
CA GLY A 304 3.75 1.49 2.16
C GLY A 304 3.87 0.06 2.67
N THR A 305 3.24 -0.91 2.00
CA THR A 305 3.40 -2.34 2.31
C THR A 305 4.81 -2.83 2.04
N VAL A 306 5.40 -2.45 0.91
CA VAL A 306 6.81 -2.79 0.60
C VAL A 306 7.73 -2.24 1.69
N GLY A 307 7.57 -0.96 2.04
CA GLY A 307 8.38 -0.32 3.07
C GLY A 307 8.20 -0.95 4.46
N PHE A 308 6.96 -1.30 4.82
CA PHE A 308 6.69 -1.94 6.10
C PHE A 308 7.29 -3.36 6.17
N LEU A 309 7.06 -4.19 5.16
CA LEU A 309 7.53 -5.58 5.15
C LEU A 309 9.06 -5.65 5.11
N SER A 310 9.73 -4.80 4.33
CA SER A 310 11.20 -4.74 4.32
C SER A 310 11.74 -4.36 5.70
N SER A 311 11.20 -3.31 6.31
CA SER A 311 11.58 -2.90 7.67
C SER A 311 11.29 -3.95 8.72
N PHE A 312 10.16 -4.65 8.63
CA PHE A 312 9.82 -5.72 9.57
C PHE A 312 10.86 -6.85 9.55
N TRP A 313 11.22 -7.33 8.36
CA TRP A 313 12.25 -8.36 8.22
C TRP A 313 13.64 -7.87 8.65
N PHE A 314 13.99 -6.62 8.33
CA PHE A 314 15.24 -6.02 8.77
C PHE A 314 15.33 -5.90 10.29
N VAL A 315 14.29 -5.40 10.95
CA VAL A 315 14.25 -5.32 12.42
C VAL A 315 14.32 -6.71 13.03
N HIS A 316 13.58 -7.68 12.49
CA HIS A 316 13.67 -9.07 12.95
C HIS A 316 15.11 -9.61 12.88
N TYR A 317 15.77 -9.45 11.74
CA TYR A 317 17.16 -9.88 11.51
C TYR A 317 18.18 -9.13 12.39
N LEU A 318 18.01 -7.81 12.54
CA LEU A 318 18.89 -6.96 13.32
C LEU A 318 18.89 -7.41 14.79
N PHE A 319 17.71 -7.65 15.37
CA PHE A 319 17.57 -8.03 16.78
C PHE A 319 17.77 -9.53 17.04
N SER A 320 17.65 -10.40 16.03
CA SER A 320 18.07 -11.81 16.17
C SER A 320 19.59 -11.98 16.24
N SER A 321 20.33 -11.00 15.73
CA SER A 321 21.80 -11.03 15.70
C SER A 321 22.45 -10.44 16.97
N VAL A 322 21.65 -9.86 17.87
CA VAL A 322 22.14 -9.31 19.13
C VAL A 322 22.47 -10.45 20.09
N LYS A 323 23.75 -10.59 20.43
CA LYS A 323 24.18 -11.42 21.57
C LYS A 323 23.78 -10.69 22.84
N LEU A 324 22.87 -11.29 23.61
CA LEU A 324 22.57 -10.86 24.96
C LEU A 324 23.66 -11.47 25.87
N ASP A 325 24.72 -10.70 26.10
CA ASP A 325 25.70 -11.01 27.15
C ASP A 325 25.13 -10.66 28.54
#